data_AF-U5CVZ9-F1
#
_entry.id   AF-U5CVZ9-F1
#
_cell.length_a   1.000
_cell.length_b   1.000
_cell.length_c   1.000
_cell.angle_alpha   90.00
_cell.angle_beta   90.00
_cell.angle_gamma   90.00
#
_symmetry.space_group_name_H-M   'P 1'
#
loop_
_entity.id
_entity.type
_entity.pdbx_description
1 polymer ?
#
loop_
_entity_poly.entity_id
_entity_poly.type
_entity_poly.pdbx_seq_one_letter_code
_entity_poly.pdbx_strand_id
1 'polypeptide(L)'
;MTSLLEKSINFGLGLFALSREKIEKIVEELVDRGEVAREDAQKMVKDLVKKGEEQKEELRKMIKDAVAETLGYMNIAKKEDIVTREEIKSIVREEVRKVLEEMQNTEK
;
A
#
# COMPACT_ATOMS: atom_id res chain seq x y z
N MET A 1 3.08 16.78 31.90
CA MET A 1 3.80 16.06 30.83
C MET A 1 2.80 15.81 29.72
N THR A 2 3.05 16.26 28.49
CA THR A 2 2.10 16.07 27.39
C THR A 2 1.95 14.59 27.06
N SER A 3 0.71 14.13 26.86
CA SER A 3 0.43 12.71 26.58
C SER A 3 1.12 12.26 25.28
N LEU A 4 1.36 10.95 25.12
CA LEU A 4 1.88 10.41 23.86
C LEU A 4 0.98 10.75 22.67
N LEU A 5 -0.32 10.86 22.90
CA LEU A 5 -1.29 11.29 21.89
C LEU A 5 -1.06 12.73 21.45
N GLU A 6 -0.93 13.64 22.41
CA GLU A 6 -0.63 15.05 22.12
C GLU A 6 0.68 15.18 21.35
N LYS A 7 1.71 14.40 21.72
CA LYS A 7 2.95 14.35 20.95
C LYS A 7 2.71 13.86 19.53
N SER A 8 2.04 12.72 19.35
CA SER A 8 1.75 12.18 18.01
C SER A 8 0.94 13.15 17.14
N ILE A 9 -0.02 13.87 17.73
CA ILE A 9 -0.80 14.92 17.04
C ILE A 9 0.10 16.11 16.68
N ASN A 10 0.89 16.62 17.64
CA ASN A 10 1.79 17.75 17.43
C ASN A 10 2.88 17.45 16.39
N PHE A 11 3.30 16.18 16.28
CA PHE A 11 4.25 15.71 15.27
C PHE A 11 3.59 15.30 13.94
N GLY A 12 2.26 15.38 13.82
CA GLY A 12 1.53 15.00 12.61
C GLY A 12 1.57 13.50 12.28
N LEU A 13 1.95 12.64 13.23
CA LEU A 13 2.07 11.19 13.05
C LEU A 13 0.72 10.46 13.10
N GLY A 14 -0.37 11.14 13.43
CA GLY A 14 -1.71 10.56 13.47
C GLY A 14 -1.90 9.41 14.47
N LEU A 15 -3.07 8.76 14.42
CA LEU A 15 -3.36 7.57 15.23
C LEU A 15 -2.83 6.29 14.60
N PHE A 16 -2.61 6.28 13.28
CA PHE A 16 -2.06 5.14 12.54
C PHE A 16 -0.70 4.66 13.06
N ALA A 17 0.08 5.54 13.71
CA ALA A 17 1.39 5.23 14.28
C ALA A 17 1.34 4.63 15.71
N LEU A 18 0.17 4.55 16.32
CA LEU A 18 0.00 4.08 17.70
C LEU A 18 -0.42 2.60 17.75
N SER A 19 0.09 1.86 18.73
CA SER A 19 -0.43 0.52 19.06
C SER A 19 -1.65 0.62 19.96
N ARG A 20 -2.43 -0.47 20.02
CA ARG A 20 -3.55 -0.57 20.98
C ARG A 20 -3.08 -0.32 22.41
N GLU A 21 -1.97 -0.93 22.87
CA GLU A 21 -1.52 -0.71 24.26
C GLU A 21 -1.16 0.75 24.54
N LYS A 22 -0.63 1.46 23.53
CA LYS A 22 -0.36 2.90 23.66
C LYS A 22 -1.67 3.69 23.79
N ILE A 23 -2.68 3.37 22.98
CA ILE A 23 -4.00 4.00 23.04
C ILE A 23 -4.67 3.74 24.40
N GLU A 24 -4.61 2.50 24.91
CA GLU A 24 -5.13 2.13 26.22
C GLU A 24 -4.49 2.97 27.34
N LYS A 25 -3.15 3.07 27.35
CA LYS A 25 -2.43 3.91 28.32
C LYS A 25 -2.82 5.38 28.26
N ILE A 26 -2.96 5.92 27.04
CA ILE A 26 -3.39 7.31 26.86
C ILE A 26 -4.78 7.53 27.43
N VAL A 27 -5.72 6.62 27.16
CA VAL A 27 -7.10 6.74 27.65
C VAL A 27 -7.15 6.56 29.17
N GLU A 28 -6.35 5.66 29.74
CA GLU A 28 -6.22 5.50 31.19
C GLU A 28 -5.68 6.77 31.86
N GLU A 29 -4.65 7.41 31.28
CA GLU A 29 -4.17 8.71 31.76
C GLU A 29 -5.25 9.81 31.71
N LEU A 30 -6.12 9.80 30.69
CA LEU A 30 -7.22 10.75 30.59
C LEU A 30 -8.30 10.50 31.64
N VAL A 31 -8.54 9.24 31.98
CA VAL A 31 -9.45 8.87 33.08
C VAL A 31 -8.89 9.31 34.41
N ASP A 32 -7.60 9.08 34.66
CA ASP A 32 -6.93 9.47 35.91
C ASP A 32 -6.90 10.99 36.09
N ARG A 33 -6.82 11.76 35.00
CA ARG A 33 -6.94 13.23 35.02
C ARG A 33 -8.38 13.72 35.16
N GLY A 34 -9.37 12.83 35.15
CA GLY A 34 -10.80 13.17 35.19
C GLY A 34 -11.32 13.80 33.89
N GLU A 35 -10.56 13.69 32.79
CA GLU A 35 -10.96 14.20 31.47
C GLU A 35 -11.92 13.24 30.75
N VAL A 36 -11.90 11.95 31.12
CA VAL A 36 -12.76 10.90 30.55
C VAL A 36 -13.42 10.11 31.68
N ALA A 37 -14.72 9.86 31.59
CA ALA A 37 -15.40 9.00 32.55
C ALA A 37 -14.95 7.54 32.40
N ARG A 38 -14.80 6.80 33.50
CA ARG A 38 -14.39 5.38 33.49
C ARG A 38 -15.30 4.51 32.61
N GLU A 39 -16.59 4.82 32.55
CA GLU A 39 -17.58 4.14 31.73
C GLU A 39 -17.39 4.36 30.22
N ASP A 40 -16.81 5.49 29.82
CA ASP A 40 -16.57 5.85 28.42
C ASP A 40 -15.19 5.39 27.91
N ALA A 41 -14.28 5.04 28.81
CA ALA A 41 -12.89 4.71 28.50
C ALA A 41 -12.77 3.60 27.45
N GLN A 42 -13.47 2.47 27.64
CA GLN A 42 -13.40 1.35 26.70
C GLN A 42 -13.92 1.72 25.30
N LYS A 43 -14.97 2.53 25.23
CA LYS A 43 -15.53 3.02 23.97
C LYS A 43 -14.51 3.90 23.25
N MET A 44 -13.88 4.82 23.98
CA MET A 44 -12.85 5.70 23.43
C MET A 44 -11.65 4.93 22.90
N VAL A 45 -11.16 3.90 23.62
CA VAL A 45 -10.09 3.01 23.11
C VAL A 45 -10.50 2.37 21.79
N LYS A 46 -11.72 1.80 21.72
CA LYS A 46 -12.22 1.14 20.52
C LYS A 46 -12.31 2.09 19.33
N ASP A 47 -12.81 3.30 19.55
CA ASP A 47 -12.99 4.31 18.51
C ASP A 47 -11.63 4.83 17.99
N LEU A 48 -10.66 5.06 18.88
CA LEU A 48 -9.32 5.48 18.51
C LEU A 48 -8.55 4.39 17.74
N VAL A 49 -8.65 3.13 18.18
CA VAL A 49 -8.06 1.99 17.47
C VAL A 49 -8.67 1.86 16.07
N LYS A 50 -10.00 1.94 15.97
CA LYS A 50 -10.70 1.86 14.68
C LYS A 50 -10.25 2.98 13.73
N LYS A 51 -10.21 4.23 14.20
CA LYS A 51 -9.69 5.36 13.41
C LYS A 51 -8.25 5.17 12.98
N GLY A 52 -7.40 4.62 13.86
CA GLY A 52 -6.01 4.32 13.54
C GLY A 52 -5.89 3.31 12.39
N GLU A 53 -6.72 2.27 12.37
CA GLU A 53 -6.74 1.28 11.29
C GLU A 53 -7.29 1.87 9.97
N GLU A 54 -8.35 2.69 10.02
CA GLU A 54 -8.87 3.41 8.85
C GLU A 54 -7.78 4.32 8.22
N GLN A 55 -7.07 5.09 9.06
CA GLN A 55 -5.95 5.92 8.61
C GLN A 55 -4.81 5.10 7.99
N LYS A 56 -4.49 3.91 8.53
CA LYS A 56 -3.48 3.02 7.93
C LYS A 56 -3.90 2.55 6.54
N GLU A 57 -5.18 2.25 6.35
CA GLU A 57 -5.69 1.76 5.07
C GLU A 57 -5.67 2.87 4.00
N GLU A 58 -6.11 4.07 4.35
CA GLU A 58 -5.99 5.25 3.48
C GLU A 58 -4.53 5.53 3.11
N LEU A 59 -3.62 5.48 4.07
CA LEU A 59 -2.18 5.66 3.83
C LEU A 59 -1.63 4.59 2.88
N ARG A 60 -2.00 3.33 3.08
CA ARG A 60 -1.59 2.23 2.17
C ARG A 60 -2.10 2.46 0.75
N LYS A 61 -3.32 2.97 0.59
CA LYS A 61 -3.88 3.31 -0.72
C LYS A 61 -3.09 4.43 -1.38
N MET A 62 -2.85 5.54 -0.66
CA MET A 62 -2.04 6.65 -1.18
C MET A 62 -0.65 6.22 -1.61
N ILE A 63 0.02 5.37 -0.82
CA ILE A 63 1.35 4.83 -1.18
C ILE A 63 1.27 3.97 -2.44
N LYS A 64 0.28 3.07 -2.55
CA LYS A 64 0.09 2.23 -3.73
C LYS A 64 -0.13 3.07 -4.98
N ASP A 65 -0.99 4.08 -4.89
CA ASP A 65 -1.32 4.95 -6.01
C ASP A 65 -0.07 5.75 -6.44
N ALA A 66 0.66 6.35 -5.50
CA ALA A 66 1.90 7.08 -5.79
C ALA A 66 3.00 6.19 -6.41
N VAL A 67 3.15 4.95 -5.94
CA VAL A 67 4.08 3.98 -6.52
C VAL A 67 3.63 3.58 -7.92
N ALA A 68 2.35 3.28 -8.12
CA ALA A 68 1.82 2.92 -9.43
C ALA A 68 1.98 4.05 -10.46
N GLU A 69 1.75 5.30 -10.03
CA GLU A 69 1.95 6.50 -10.84
C GLU A 69 3.44 6.68 -11.22
N THR A 70 4.33 6.56 -10.24
CA THR A 70 5.79 6.64 -10.46
C THR A 70 6.28 5.56 -11.44
N LEU A 71 5.81 4.32 -11.26
CA LEU A 71 6.10 3.22 -12.17
C LEU A 71 5.47 3.39 -13.56
N GLY A 72 4.44 4.22 -13.71
CA GLY A 72 3.88 4.61 -15.00
C GLY A 72 4.73 5.67 -15.71
N TYR A 73 5.36 6.58 -14.96
CA TYR A 73 6.27 7.59 -15.52
C TYR A 73 7.63 7.03 -15.90
N MET A 74 8.15 6.11 -15.09
CA MET A 74 9.31 5.33 -15.47
C MET A 74 8.84 4.30 -16.48
N ASN A 75 9.45 4.18 -17.65
CA ASN A 75 9.05 3.22 -18.69
C ASN A 75 9.38 1.76 -18.28
N ILE A 76 8.89 1.34 -17.12
CA ILE A 76 9.11 0.05 -16.48
C ILE A 76 7.99 -0.86 -16.94
N ALA A 77 8.37 -1.95 -17.60
CA ALA A 77 7.43 -2.97 -18.05
C ALA A 77 6.63 -3.51 -16.86
N LYS A 78 5.30 -3.46 -16.95
CA LYS A 78 4.42 -4.18 -16.03
C LYS A 78 4.59 -5.68 -16.25
N LYS A 79 4.11 -6.48 -15.29
CA LYS A 79 4.14 -7.93 -15.44
C LYS A 79 3.39 -8.41 -16.69
N GLU A 80 2.34 -7.69 -17.08
CA GLU A 80 1.59 -7.94 -18.32
C GLU A 80 2.39 -7.59 -19.59
N ASP A 81 3.33 -6.64 -19.50
CA ASP A 81 4.17 -6.20 -20.64
C ASP A 81 5.38 -7.12 -20.88
N ILE A 82 5.66 -8.05 -19.95
CA ILE A 82 6.78 -8.99 -20.07
C ILE A 82 6.34 -10.18 -20.91
N VAL A 83 6.79 -10.21 -22.16
CA VAL A 83 6.58 -11.35 -23.08
C VAL A 83 7.19 -12.62 -22.48
N THR A 84 6.39 -13.69 -22.42
CA THR A 84 6.84 -14.97 -21.86
C THR A 84 7.86 -15.65 -22.79
N ARG A 85 8.68 -16.54 -22.22
CA ARG A 85 9.67 -17.30 -23.01
C ARG A 85 9.00 -18.15 -24.09
N GLU A 86 7.82 -18.65 -23.81
CA GLU A 86 6.99 -19.46 -24.70
C GLU A 86 6.44 -18.63 -25.87
N GLU A 87 5.95 -17.42 -25.60
CA GLU A 87 5.53 -16.46 -26.64
C GLU A 87 6.69 -16.05 -27.54
N ILE A 88 7.86 -15.73 -26.95
CA ILE A 88 9.08 -15.43 -27.74
C ILE A 88 9.41 -16.60 -28.67
N LYS A 89 9.39 -17.85 -28.17
CA LYS A 89 9.64 -19.04 -29.01
C LYS A 89 8.59 -19.24 -30.09
N SER A 90 7.35 -18.84 -29.87
CA SER A 90 6.29 -18.94 -30.87
C SER A 90 6.51 -17.93 -31.99
N ILE A 91 6.72 -16.65 -31.63
CA ILE A 91 6.99 -15.56 -32.58
C ILE A 91 8.22 -15.91 -33.43
N VAL A 92 9.33 -16.31 -32.81
CA VAL A 92 10.56 -16.67 -33.54
C VAL A 92 10.32 -17.84 -34.51
N ARG A 93 9.58 -18.88 -34.11
CA ARG A 93 9.30 -20.01 -34.99
C ARG A 93 8.42 -19.63 -36.18
N GLU A 94 7.45 -18.76 -35.96
CA GLU A 94 6.56 -18.27 -37.01
C GLU A 94 7.34 -17.43 -38.04
N GLU A 95 8.16 -16.50 -37.58
CA GLU A 95 8.97 -15.64 -38.45
C GLU A 95 10.04 -16.45 -39.22
N VAL A 96 10.69 -17.42 -38.59
CA VAL A 96 11.62 -18.33 -39.29
C VAL A 96 10.90 -19.12 -40.39
N ARG A 97 9.66 -19.58 -40.14
CA ARG A 97 8.88 -20.31 -41.16
C ARG A 97 8.55 -19.41 -42.36
N LYS A 98 8.09 -18.18 -42.12
CA LYS A 98 7.78 -17.21 -43.20
C LYS A 98 9.00 -16.97 -44.10
N VAL A 99 10.16 -16.73 -43.50
CA VAL A 99 11.41 -16.51 -44.26
C VAL A 99 11.78 -17.74 -45.10
N LEU A 100 11.63 -18.95 -44.54
CA LEU A 100 11.91 -20.19 -45.29
C LEU A 100 10.96 -20.41 -46.47
N GLU A 101 9.68 -20.06 -46.31
CA GLU A 101 8.67 -20.12 -47.38
C GLU A 101 8.94 -19.09 -48.48
N GLU A 102 9.37 -17.88 -48.11
CA GLU A 102 9.77 -16.84 -49.07
C GLU A 102 11.03 -17.24 -49.86
N MET A 103 12.03 -17.82 -49.18
CA MET A 103 13.25 -18.31 -49.85
C MET A 103 12.95 -19.44 -50.84
N GLN A 104 12.07 -20.38 -50.47
CA GLN A 104 11.65 -21.48 -51.37
C GLN A 104 10.83 -21.01 -52.58
N ASN A 105 10.12 -19.90 -52.46
CA ASN A 105 9.38 -19.29 -53.57
C ASN A 105 10.25 -18.39 -54.46
N THR A 106 11.42 -17.96 -53.98
CA THR A 106 12.37 -17.13 -54.75
C THR A 106 13.33 -17.98 -55.60
N GLU A 107 13.51 -19.26 -55.26
CA GLU A 107 14.33 -20.23 -56.02
C GLU A 107 13.55 -21.02 -57.10
N LYS A 108 12.25 -20.76 -57.29
CA LYS A 108 11.42 -21.30 -58.39
C LYS A 108 11.22 -20.30 -59.50
#